data_AF-A0A3B8Y397-F1
#
_entry.id   AF-A0A3B8Y397-F1
#
_cell.length_a   1.000
_cell.length_b   1.000
_cell.length_c   1.000
_cell.angle_alpha   90.00
_cell.angle_beta   90.00
_cell.angle_gamma   90.00
#
_symmetry.space_group_name_H-M   'P 1'
#
loop_
_entity.id
_entity.type
_entity.pdbx_description
1 polymer ?
#
loop_
_entity_poly.entity_id
_entity_poly.type
_entity_poly.pdbx_seq_one_letter_code
_entity_poly.pdbx_strand_id
1 'polypeptide(L)'
;MVFWLLIPLLIQVIIDKVIVQNSPDTLSVLGLFLLISSLITSGVEIGLATLTTILIRSALVSEFFLRIANTLPKVLAIVVVMFVYYPLMAGASIILTALAGGTYYLLNRKDSSSQPLPLSFRLPLTLIFIFVVWYGSSLVLEGDLSLGQLIALSIFNIQFVSLVLSHLATTLARRIS
;
A
#
# COMPACT_ATOMS: atom_id res chain seq x y z
N MET A 1 -1.69 7.94 -9.10
CA MET A 1 -1.74 6.96 -8.01
C MET A 1 -0.48 6.12 -7.90
N VAL A 2 0.31 6.05 -8.98
CA VAL A 2 1.61 5.36 -9.02
C VAL A 2 2.63 5.99 -8.06
N PHE A 3 2.43 7.25 -7.63
CA PHE A 3 3.30 7.95 -6.67
C PHE A 3 3.47 7.20 -5.33
N TRP A 4 2.42 6.56 -4.82
CA TRP A 4 2.50 5.79 -3.56
C TRP A 4 3.30 4.49 -3.70
N LEU A 5 3.29 3.88 -4.89
CA LEU A 5 4.12 2.72 -5.22
C LEU A 5 5.56 3.12 -5.58
N LEU A 6 5.76 4.31 -6.15
CA LEU A 6 7.06 4.83 -6.53
C LEU A 6 7.97 4.98 -5.30
N ILE A 7 7.43 5.36 -4.14
CA ILE A 7 8.22 5.51 -2.89
C ILE A 7 8.91 4.20 -2.50
N PRO A 8 8.21 3.06 -2.28
CA PRO A 8 8.87 1.79 -2.00
C PRO A 8 9.79 1.34 -3.13
N LEU A 9 9.38 1.49 -4.39
CA LEU A 9 10.18 1.07 -5.55
C LEU A 9 11.50 1.86 -5.66
N LEU A 10 11.45 3.16 -5.38
CA LEU A 10 12.61 4.05 -5.37
C LEU A 10 13.56 3.68 -4.23
N ILE A 11 13.02 3.41 -3.04
CA ILE A 11 13.82 2.95 -1.89
C ILE A 11 14.52 1.63 -2.23
N GLN A 12 13.84 0.67 -2.85
CA GLN A 12 14.49 -0.58 -3.31
C GLN A 12 15.66 -0.30 -4.25
N VAL A 13 15.45 0.51 -5.30
CA VAL A 13 16.51 0.74 -6.28
C VAL A 13 17.67 1.52 -5.66
N ILE A 14 17.43 2.46 -4.75
CA ILE A 14 18.50 3.12 -3.99
C ILE A 14 19.30 2.09 -3.19
N ILE A 15 18.64 1.21 -2.44
CA ILE A 15 19.33 0.21 -1.62
C ILE A 15 20.16 -0.72 -2.53
N ASP A 16 19.56 -1.28 -3.58
CA ASP A 16 20.22 -2.29 -4.40
C ASP A 16 21.26 -1.74 -5.38
N LYS A 17 20.97 -0.60 -6.02
CA LYS A 17 21.85 -0.03 -7.06
C LYS A 17 22.85 0.97 -6.51
N VAL A 18 22.52 1.70 -5.46
CA VAL A 18 23.36 2.79 -4.97
C VAL A 18 24.18 2.33 -3.78
N ILE A 19 23.56 1.67 -2.81
CA ILE A 19 24.25 1.23 -1.60
C ILE A 19 25.00 -0.08 -1.85
N VAL A 20 24.30 -1.10 -2.37
CA VAL A 20 24.90 -2.43 -2.58
C VAL A 20 25.87 -2.45 -3.78
N GLN A 21 25.51 -1.80 -4.90
CA GLN A 21 26.34 -1.76 -6.12
C GLN A 21 27.25 -0.53 -6.20
N ASN A 22 27.30 0.32 -5.16
CA ASN A 22 28.22 1.46 -5.03
C ASN A 22 28.30 2.36 -6.29
N SER A 23 27.15 2.61 -6.93
CA SER A 23 27.05 3.34 -8.21
C SER A 23 26.34 4.69 -8.04
N PRO A 24 27.05 5.75 -7.60
CA PRO A 24 26.45 7.05 -7.30
C PRO A 24 25.90 7.77 -8.54
N ASP A 25 26.45 7.53 -9.73
CA ASP A 25 25.97 8.14 -10.98
C ASP A 25 24.55 7.68 -11.34
N THR A 26 24.21 6.43 -11.00
CA THR A 26 22.86 5.89 -11.20
C THR A 26 21.86 6.53 -10.23
N LEU A 27 22.26 6.90 -9.01
CA LEU A 27 21.40 7.58 -8.05
C LEU A 27 20.91 8.93 -8.61
N SER A 28 21.82 9.73 -9.15
CA SER A 28 21.48 11.08 -9.62
C SER A 28 20.55 11.05 -10.83
N VAL A 29 20.81 10.16 -11.80
CA VAL A 29 19.97 10.02 -12.98
C VAL A 29 18.61 9.43 -12.63
N LEU A 30 18.59 8.33 -11.86
CA LEU A 30 17.35 7.67 -11.48
C LEU A 30 16.53 8.51 -10.50
N GLY A 31 17.18 9.17 -9.54
CA GLY A 31 16.56 10.06 -8.58
C GLY A 31 15.91 11.27 -9.26
N LEU A 32 16.60 11.90 -10.21
CA LEU A 32 16.04 13.01 -10.99
C LEU A 32 14.90 12.53 -11.90
N PHE A 33 15.08 11.41 -12.60
CA PHE A 33 14.04 10.81 -13.43
C PHE A 33 12.78 10.52 -12.62
N LEU A 34 12.92 9.92 -11.44
CA LEU A 34 11.80 9.59 -10.56
C LEU A 34 11.14 10.82 -9.97
N LEU A 35 11.90 11.87 -9.64
CA LEU A 35 11.34 13.15 -9.20
C LEU A 35 10.47 13.79 -10.29
N ILE A 36 10.97 13.82 -11.53
CA ILE A 36 10.25 14.37 -12.69
C ILE A 36 9.00 13.52 -12.99
N SER A 37 9.14 12.19 -13.06
CA SER A 37 8.01 11.31 -13.32
C SER A 37 6.95 11.39 -12.21
N SER A 38 7.40 11.56 -10.96
CA SER A 38 6.54 11.75 -9.80
C SER A 38 5.73 13.04 -9.89
N LEU A 39 6.38 14.16 -10.22
CA LEU A 39 5.74 15.48 -10.32
C LEU A 39 4.70 15.51 -11.45
N ILE A 40 5.04 14.90 -12.60
CA ILE A 40 4.11 14.79 -13.73
C ILE A 40 2.94 13.88 -13.36
N THR A 41 3.21 12.72 -12.77
CA THR A 41 2.17 11.76 -12.37
C THR A 41 1.21 12.37 -11.35
N SER A 42 1.72 13.10 -10.34
CA SER A 42 0.88 13.73 -9.32
C SER A 42 0.06 14.88 -9.87
N GLY A 43 0.63 15.72 -10.74
CA GLY A 43 -0.08 16.81 -11.40
C GLY A 43 -1.25 16.32 -12.26
N VAL A 44 -1.03 15.28 -13.08
CA VAL A 44 -2.06 14.65 -13.91
C VAL A 44 -3.18 14.06 -13.05
N GLU A 45 -2.81 13.42 -11.94
CA GLU A 45 -3.74 12.77 -11.03
C GLU A 45 -4.65 13.75 -10.28
N ILE A 46 -4.08 14.84 -9.74
CA ILE A 46 -4.83 15.90 -9.07
C ILE A 46 -5.78 16.57 -10.08
N GLY A 47 -5.30 16.80 -11.32
CA GLY A 47 -6.13 17.33 -12.40
C GLY A 47 -7.33 16.42 -12.70
N LEU A 48 -7.10 15.12 -12.86
CA LEU A 48 -8.16 14.15 -13.15
C LEU A 48 -9.15 14.00 -11.98
N ALA A 49 -8.67 14.03 -10.74
CA ALA A 49 -9.52 14.01 -9.54
C ALA A 49 -10.40 15.27 -9.43
N THR A 50 -9.83 16.43 -9.75
CA THR A 50 -10.56 17.71 -9.77
C THR A 50 -11.62 17.70 -10.86
N LEU A 51 -11.28 17.21 -12.06
CA LEU A 51 -12.24 17.05 -13.17
C LEU A 51 -13.36 16.08 -12.81
N THR A 52 -13.04 14.95 -12.17
CA THR A 52 -14.05 14.00 -11.67
C THR A 52 -15.00 14.68 -10.68
N THR A 53 -14.47 15.49 -9.76
CA THR A 53 -15.26 16.21 -8.76
C THR A 53 -16.16 17.28 -9.41
N ILE A 54 -15.66 17.96 -10.44
CA ILE A 54 -16.44 18.94 -11.22
C ILE A 54 -17.56 18.25 -12.01
N LEU A 55 -17.30 17.09 -12.63
CA LEU A 55 -18.28 16.32 -13.40
C LEU A 55 -19.39 15.72 -12.52
N ILE A 56 -19.03 15.25 -11.32
CA ILE A 56 -20.00 14.81 -10.30
C ILE A 56 -20.92 15.97 -9.91
N ARG A 57 -20.36 17.17 -9.72
CA ARG A 57 -21.09 18.39 -9.38
C ARG A 57 -22.04 18.86 -10.49
N SER A 58 -21.75 18.54 -11.76
CA SER A 58 -22.54 18.98 -12.93
C SER A 58 -23.61 17.99 -13.43
N ALA A 59 -23.96 16.96 -12.64
CA ALA A 59 -25.16 16.12 -12.80
C ALA A 59 -25.26 15.23 -14.07
N LEU A 60 -24.43 14.17 -14.19
CA LEU A 60 -24.71 13.11 -15.19
C LEU A 60 -24.31 11.66 -14.81
N VAL A 61 -23.55 11.39 -13.74
CA VAL A 61 -23.05 10.02 -13.45
C VAL A 61 -23.10 9.71 -11.96
N SER A 62 -23.45 8.47 -11.61
CA SER A 62 -23.47 7.97 -10.23
C SER A 62 -22.11 8.14 -9.56
N GLU A 63 -22.09 8.83 -8.41
CA GLU A 63 -20.96 8.95 -7.46
C GLU A 63 -20.21 7.61 -7.27
N PHE A 64 -20.97 6.52 -7.22
CA PHE A 64 -20.44 5.18 -7.02
C PHE A 64 -19.64 4.68 -8.22
N PHE A 65 -20.09 4.98 -9.44
CA PHE A 65 -19.47 4.52 -10.69
C PHE A 65 -18.14 5.23 -10.94
N LEU A 66 -18.07 6.54 -10.70
CA LEU A 66 -16.82 7.30 -10.82
C LEU A 66 -15.82 6.96 -9.70
N ARG A 67 -16.31 6.69 -8.48
CA ARG A 67 -15.46 6.28 -7.37
C ARG A 67 -14.88 4.88 -7.59
N ILE A 68 -15.65 3.95 -8.15
CA ILE A 68 -15.16 2.64 -8.58
C ILE A 68 -14.20 2.79 -9.76
N ALA A 69 -14.57 3.50 -10.83
CA ALA A 69 -13.73 3.66 -12.01
C ALA A 69 -12.35 4.26 -11.70
N ASN A 70 -12.27 5.16 -10.72
CA ASN A 70 -11.01 5.74 -10.29
C ASN A 70 -10.26 4.85 -9.27
N THR A 71 -10.96 4.17 -8.35
CA THR A 71 -10.33 3.45 -7.22
C THR A 71 -9.96 2.00 -7.56
N LEU A 72 -10.74 1.35 -8.42
CA LEU A 72 -10.55 -0.02 -8.86
C LEU A 72 -9.19 -0.26 -9.55
N PRO A 73 -8.75 0.57 -10.51
CA PRO A 73 -7.42 0.41 -11.10
C PRO A 73 -6.29 0.57 -10.08
N LYS A 74 -6.49 1.28 -8.96
CA LYS A 74 -5.47 1.47 -7.91
C LYS A 74 -5.23 0.19 -7.13
N VAL A 75 -6.31 -0.43 -6.65
CA VAL A 75 -6.25 -1.68 -5.88
C VAL A 75 -5.74 -2.79 -6.78
N LEU A 76 -6.21 -2.82 -8.03
CA LEU A 76 -5.77 -3.80 -9.00
C LEU A 76 -4.29 -3.62 -9.35
N ALA A 77 -3.78 -2.39 -9.50
CA ALA A 77 -2.35 -2.15 -9.72
C ALA A 77 -1.48 -2.57 -8.53
N ILE A 78 -1.92 -2.30 -7.29
CA ILE A 78 -1.24 -2.75 -6.06
C ILE A 78 -1.18 -4.28 -6.01
N VAL A 79 -2.31 -4.95 -6.23
CA VAL A 79 -2.40 -6.42 -6.22
C VAL A 79 -1.59 -7.03 -7.35
N VAL A 80 -1.65 -6.46 -8.56
CA VAL A 80 -0.86 -6.91 -9.72
C VAL A 80 0.63 -6.73 -9.47
N VAL A 81 1.08 -5.57 -8.97
CA VAL A 81 2.50 -5.36 -8.64
C VAL A 81 2.96 -6.32 -7.54
N MET A 82 2.16 -6.53 -6.50
CA MET A 82 2.49 -7.51 -5.46
C MET A 82 2.57 -8.93 -6.03
N PHE A 83 1.67 -9.31 -6.94
CA PHE A 83 1.62 -10.66 -7.52
C PHE A 83 2.70 -10.90 -8.57
N VAL A 84 3.05 -9.88 -9.37
CA VAL A 84 4.10 -9.95 -10.40
C VAL A 84 5.48 -9.99 -9.79
N TYR A 85 5.72 -9.21 -8.73
CA TYR A 85 7.04 -9.17 -8.10
C TYR A 85 7.22 -10.28 -7.06
N TYR A 86 6.21 -10.63 -6.25
CA TYR A 86 6.37 -11.60 -5.14
C TYR A 86 5.09 -12.44 -4.87
N PRO A 87 4.76 -13.44 -5.71
CA PRO A 87 3.51 -14.20 -5.58
C PRO A 87 3.37 -14.96 -4.25
N LEU A 88 4.48 -15.48 -3.70
CA LEU A 88 4.49 -16.25 -2.45
C LEU A 88 4.25 -15.37 -1.21
N MET A 89 4.92 -14.20 -1.15
CA MET A 89 4.76 -13.25 -0.04
C MET A 89 3.46 -12.45 -0.13
N ALA A 90 2.97 -12.13 -1.34
CA ALA A 90 1.68 -11.48 -1.54
C ALA A 90 0.52 -12.36 -1.04
N GLY A 91 0.57 -13.67 -1.34
CA GLY A 91 -0.40 -14.63 -0.81
C GLY A 91 -0.40 -14.64 0.72
N ALA A 92 0.78 -14.73 1.33
CA ALA A 92 0.93 -14.70 2.79
C ALA A 92 0.41 -13.39 3.40
N SER A 93 0.69 -12.22 2.80
CA SER A 93 0.21 -10.94 3.33
C SER A 93 -1.30 -10.77 3.18
N ILE A 94 -1.91 -11.24 2.08
CA ILE A 94 -3.36 -11.21 1.88
C ILE A 94 -4.05 -12.10 2.91
N ILE A 95 -3.54 -13.32 3.13
CA ILE A 95 -4.07 -14.26 4.13
C ILE A 95 -3.90 -13.68 5.54
N LEU A 96 -2.74 -13.11 5.86
CA LEU A 96 -2.47 -12.54 7.19
C LEU A 96 -3.28 -11.26 7.44
N THR A 97 -3.52 -10.45 6.42
CA THR A 97 -4.41 -9.28 6.47
C THR A 97 -5.86 -9.70 6.63
N ALA A 98 -6.30 -10.77 5.94
CA ALA A 98 -7.64 -11.34 6.10
C ALA A 98 -7.83 -11.93 7.51
N LEU A 99 -6.81 -12.61 8.05
CA LEU A 99 -6.80 -13.15 9.41
C LEU A 99 -6.83 -12.02 10.46
N ALA A 100 -6.05 -10.97 10.26
CA ALA A 100 -6.04 -9.79 11.13
C ALA A 100 -7.35 -8.98 11.07
N GLY A 101 -7.97 -8.90 9.88
CA GLY A 101 -9.32 -8.37 9.73
C GLY A 101 -10.36 -9.23 10.44
N GLY A 102 -10.19 -10.56 10.42
CA GLY A 102 -11.02 -11.52 11.14
C GLY A 102 -10.89 -11.41 12.66
N THR A 103 -9.67 -11.30 13.20
CA THR A 103 -9.45 -11.07 14.63
C THR A 103 -9.97 -9.70 15.06
N TYR A 104 -9.86 -8.67 14.21
CA TYR A 104 -10.50 -7.36 14.42
C TYR A 104 -12.02 -7.46 14.49
N TYR A 105 -12.64 -8.20 13.56
CA TYR A 105 -14.09 -8.43 13.55
C TYR A 105 -14.57 -9.18 14.81
N LEU A 106 -13.79 -10.15 15.30
CA LEU A 106 -14.08 -10.89 16.52
C LEU A 106 -13.85 -10.06 17.80
N LEU A 107 -12.82 -9.22 17.85
CA LEU A 107 -12.60 -8.29 18.98
C LEU A 107 -13.69 -7.21 19.02
N ASN A 108 -14.10 -6.68 17.87
CA ASN A 108 -15.15 -5.67 17.77
C ASN A 108 -16.55 -6.22 18.12
N ARG A 109 -16.72 -7.55 18.17
CA ARG A 109 -17.94 -8.16 18.73
C ARG A 109 -18.01 -8.06 20.25
N LYS A 110 -16.87 -7.83 20.93
CA LYS A 110 -16.77 -7.83 22.39
C LYS A 110 -16.65 -6.43 23.01
N ASP A 111 -16.27 -5.42 22.25
CA ASP A 111 -16.13 -4.05 22.74
C ASP A 111 -17.03 -3.09 21.95
N SER A 112 -18.23 -2.89 22.50
CA SER A 112 -19.21 -1.90 22.06
C SER A 112 -18.94 -0.59 22.79
N SER A 113 -17.78 0.03 22.59
CA SER A 113 -17.55 1.40 23.08
C SER A 113 -16.85 2.25 22.02
N SER A 114 -17.60 3.27 21.60
CA SER A 114 -17.30 4.25 20.58
C SER A 114 -16.09 5.11 20.99
N GLN A 115 -14.93 4.94 20.36
CA GLN A 115 -13.86 5.97 20.36
C GLN A 115 -12.91 5.80 19.17
N PRO A 116 -12.31 6.90 18.65
CA PRO A 116 -11.57 6.91 17.40
C PRO A 116 -10.23 6.17 17.54
N LEU A 117 -9.97 5.25 16.62
CA LEU A 117 -8.72 4.49 16.42
C LEU A 117 -7.90 4.20 17.71
N PRO A 118 -8.25 3.17 18.50
CA PRO A 118 -7.51 2.80 19.69
C PRO A 118 -6.16 2.13 19.38
N LEU A 119 -5.23 2.29 20.32
CA LEU A 119 -3.86 1.74 20.34
C LEU A 119 -3.77 0.22 20.03
N SER A 120 -4.85 -0.53 20.24
CA SER A 120 -4.97 -1.96 19.93
C SER A 120 -4.87 -2.28 18.44
N PHE A 121 -5.11 -1.29 17.56
CA PHE A 121 -4.96 -1.39 16.10
C PHE A 121 -3.51 -1.53 15.65
N ARG A 122 -2.57 -0.94 16.40
CA ARG A 122 -1.14 -0.99 16.07
C ARG A 122 -0.55 -2.37 16.32
N LEU A 123 -1.09 -3.13 17.28
CA LEU A 123 -0.59 -4.46 17.64
C LEU A 123 -0.59 -5.46 16.48
N PRO A 124 -1.71 -5.71 15.78
CA PRO A 124 -1.71 -6.64 14.65
C PRO A 124 -0.82 -6.15 13.50
N LEU A 125 -0.76 -4.84 13.26
CA LEU A 125 0.07 -4.26 12.22
C LEU A 125 1.57 -4.48 12.49
N THR A 126 2.01 -4.25 13.74
CA THR A 126 3.40 -4.49 14.13
C THR A 126 3.76 -5.98 14.10
N LEU A 127 2.83 -6.87 14.48
CA LEU A 127 3.04 -8.33 14.40
C LEU A 127 3.18 -8.80 12.95
N ILE A 128 2.31 -8.35 12.05
CA ILE A 128 2.40 -8.62 10.60
C ILE A 128 3.72 -8.11 10.04
N PHE A 129 4.12 -6.90 10.42
CA PHE A 129 5.37 -6.30 9.97
C PHE A 129 6.58 -7.11 10.43
N ILE A 130 6.65 -7.47 11.72
CA ILE A 130 7.74 -8.31 12.26
C ILE A 130 7.78 -9.64 11.54
N PHE A 131 6.62 -10.28 11.29
CA PHE A 131 6.56 -11.54 10.56
C PHE A 131 7.09 -11.40 9.12
N VAL A 132 6.68 -10.35 8.41
CA VAL A 132 7.13 -10.10 7.03
C VAL A 132 8.62 -9.80 6.96
N VAL A 133 9.15 -9.00 7.89
CA VAL A 133 10.59 -8.71 7.96
C VAL A 133 11.38 -9.96 8.35
N TRP A 134 10.89 -10.76 9.30
CA TRP A 134 11.57 -11.97 9.74
C TRP A 134 11.61 -13.03 8.65
N TYR A 135 10.47 -13.36 8.05
CA TYR A 135 10.37 -14.32 6.95
C TYR A 135 11.06 -13.82 5.68
N GLY A 136 10.98 -12.53 5.40
CA GLY A 136 11.69 -11.94 4.28
C GLY A 136 13.21 -11.90 4.47
N SER A 137 13.70 -11.74 5.69
CA SER A 137 15.14 -11.76 5.99
C SER A 137 15.75 -13.14 5.76
N SER A 138 15.05 -14.24 6.04
CA SER A 138 15.55 -15.59 5.69
C SER A 138 15.70 -15.79 4.19
N LEU A 139 14.76 -15.27 3.39
CA LEU A 139 14.85 -15.31 1.92
C LEU A 139 15.98 -14.44 1.36
N VAL A 140 16.32 -13.35 2.05
CA VAL A 140 17.49 -12.52 1.70
C VAL A 140 18.79 -13.27 1.97
N LEU A 141 18.87 -14.04 3.05
CA LEU A 141 20.06 -14.83 3.39
C LEU A 141 20.28 -16.00 2.42
N GLU A 142 19.21 -16.53 1.82
CA GLU A 142 19.26 -17.58 0.80
C GLU A 142 19.65 -17.03 -0.59
N GLY A 143 19.69 -15.72 -0.77
CA GLY A 143 20.07 -15.05 -2.02
C GLY A 143 18.94 -14.93 -3.04
N ASP A 144 17.74 -15.42 -2.71
CA ASP A 144 16.54 -15.36 -3.57
C ASP A 144 15.89 -13.97 -3.56
N LEU A 145 16.20 -13.14 -2.57
CA LEU A 145 15.65 -11.79 -2.40
C LEU A 145 16.73 -10.76 -2.10
N SER A 146 16.67 -9.57 -2.69
CA SER A 146 17.57 -8.48 -2.32
C SER A 146 17.10 -7.73 -1.07
N LEU A 147 18.04 -7.06 -0.39
CA LEU A 147 17.74 -6.17 0.73
C LEU A 147 16.79 -5.03 0.31
N GLY A 148 16.97 -4.46 -0.88
CA GLY A 148 16.07 -3.44 -1.40
C GLY A 148 14.65 -3.96 -1.62
N GLN A 149 14.52 -5.17 -2.16
CA GLN A 149 13.23 -5.82 -2.41
C GLN A 149 12.46 -6.08 -1.11
N LEU A 150 13.14 -6.51 -0.06
CA LEU A 150 12.53 -6.71 1.26
C LEU A 150 11.98 -5.40 1.85
N ILE A 151 12.74 -4.31 1.73
CA ILE A 151 12.33 -3.00 2.24
C ILE A 151 11.13 -2.45 1.44
N ALA A 152 11.16 -2.54 0.12
CA ALA A 152 10.02 -2.14 -0.71
C ALA A 152 8.76 -2.91 -0.35
N LEU A 153 8.86 -4.23 -0.21
CA LEU A 153 7.75 -5.09 0.18
C LEU A 153 7.21 -4.73 1.57
N SER A 154 8.09 -4.47 2.53
CA SER A 154 7.71 -4.10 3.89
C SER A 154 6.91 -2.78 3.93
N ILE A 155 7.34 -1.79 3.15
CA ILE A 155 6.61 -0.53 2.99
C ILE A 155 5.26 -0.78 2.32
N PHE A 156 5.24 -1.55 1.22
CA PHE A 156 4.02 -1.87 0.49
C PHE A 156 2.98 -2.58 1.35
N ASN A 157 3.42 -3.49 2.21
CA ASN A 157 2.56 -4.23 3.12
C ASN A 157 1.92 -3.30 4.17
N ILE A 158 2.69 -2.36 4.75
CA ILE A 158 2.15 -1.36 5.69
C ILE A 158 1.08 -0.50 4.99
N GLN A 159 1.36 -0.08 3.76
CA GLN A 159 0.43 0.72 2.94
C GLN A 159 -0.87 -0.04 2.67
N PHE A 160 -0.77 -1.31 2.27
CA PHE A 160 -1.90 -2.17 1.98
C PHE A 160 -2.76 -2.44 3.23
N VAL A 161 -2.13 -2.86 4.33
CA VAL A 161 -2.82 -3.12 5.61
C VAL A 161 -3.52 -1.86 6.10
N SER A 162 -2.86 -0.71 6.05
CA SER A 162 -3.44 0.57 6.45
C SER A 162 -4.68 0.94 5.61
N LEU A 163 -4.63 0.72 4.30
CA LEU A 163 -5.74 0.98 3.39
C LEU A 163 -6.95 0.07 3.67
N VAL A 164 -6.72 -1.24 3.78
CA VAL A 164 -7.76 -2.24 4.06
C VAL A 164 -8.44 -1.94 5.38
N LEU A 165 -7.64 -1.64 6.40
CA LEU A 165 -8.15 -1.44 7.75
C LEU A 165 -8.89 -0.10 7.89
N SER A 166 -8.46 0.95 7.16
CA SER A 166 -9.21 2.19 6.99
C SER A 166 -10.56 1.98 6.27
N HIS A 167 -10.60 1.15 5.23
CA HIS A 167 -11.85 0.79 4.55
C HIS A 167 -12.78 -0.04 5.43
N LEU A 168 -12.23 -0.95 6.23
CA LEU A 168 -13.02 -1.78 7.15
C LEU A 168 -13.61 -0.93 8.28
N ALA A 169 -12.83 -0.02 8.85
CA ALA A 169 -13.28 0.93 9.88
C ALA A 169 -14.41 1.85 9.38
N THR A 170 -14.27 2.41 8.18
CA THR A 170 -15.32 3.27 7.58
C THR A 170 -16.58 2.49 7.20
N THR A 171 -16.45 1.22 6.80
CA THR A 171 -17.60 0.34 6.51
C THR A 171 -18.33 -0.08 7.78
N LEU A 172 -17.61 -0.33 8.89
CA LEU A 172 -18.21 -0.61 10.19
C LEU A 172 -18.92 0.62 10.78
N ALA A 173 -18.29 1.79 10.72
CA ALA A 173 -18.90 3.05 11.20
C ALA A 173 -20.24 3.34 10.51
N ARG A 174 -20.33 3.06 9.21
CA ARG A 174 -21.56 3.24 8.41
C ARG A 174 -22.63 2.17 8.65
N ARG A 175 -22.30 1.04 9.29
CA ARG A 175 -23.29 0.02 9.70
C ARG A 175 -23.92 0.29 11.06
N ILE A 176 -23.35 1.22 11.84
CA ILE A 176 -23.80 1.53 13.21
C ILE A 176 -24.59 2.86 13.26
N SER A 177 -24.53 3.69 12.21
CA SER A 177 -25.36 4.90 11.99
C SER A 177 -26.59 4.61 11.14
#